data_AF-Q06PZ5-F1
#
_entry.id   AF-Q06PZ5-F1
#
_cell.length_a   1.000
_cell.length_b   1.000
_cell.length_c   1.000
_cell.angle_alpha   90.00
_cell.angle_beta   90.00
_cell.angle_gamma   90.00
#
_symmetry.space_group_name_H-M   'P 1'
#
loop_
_entity.id
_entity.type
_entity.pdbx_description
1 polymer ?
#
loop_
_entity_poly.entity_id
_entity_poly.type
_entity_poly.pdbx_seq_one_letter_code
_entity_poly.pdbx_strand_id
1 'polypeptide(L)'
;MRKYQKTAEQADEMIRYVEQAGKQAGLDLRYRTTQYTRTFEAHRLAKFAESKDLGEAMVERLFKAYFTDNTILAKRTELISLALDIGLERDEIAQLLTGDDFGHEVREDERVAHKYGIHSVPFFVINEKLGVSGAQPPEILLDAIKQALQK
;
A
#
# COMPACT_ATOMS: atom_id res chain seq x y z
N MET A 1 16.14 -13.39 11.81
CA MET A 1 14.78 -13.35 11.24
C MET A 1 14.72 -14.16 9.94
N ARG A 2 14.05 -15.33 9.92
CA ARG A 2 14.15 -16.36 8.86
C ARG A 2 13.68 -15.91 7.46
N LYS A 3 12.78 -14.92 7.37
CA LYS A 3 12.20 -14.41 6.11
C LYS A 3 13.18 -13.59 5.26
N TYR A 4 14.07 -12.82 5.90
CA TYR A 4 14.98 -11.89 5.22
C TYR A 4 16.46 -12.25 5.37
N GLN A 5 16.79 -13.34 6.06
CA GLN A 5 18.17 -13.73 6.38
C GLN A 5 18.98 -12.61 7.06
N LYS A 6 18.30 -11.69 7.76
CA LYS A 6 18.90 -10.55 8.46
C LYS A 6 19.04 -10.81 9.97
N THR A 7 20.06 -10.19 10.57
CA THR A 7 20.24 -10.08 12.02
C THR A 7 19.16 -9.16 12.62
N ALA A 8 19.03 -9.17 13.94
CA ALA A 8 18.13 -8.23 14.63
C ALA A 8 18.57 -6.78 14.40
N GLU A 9 19.86 -6.51 14.46
CA GLU A 9 20.44 -5.18 14.23
C GLU A 9 20.13 -4.65 12.82
N GLN A 10 20.29 -5.49 11.79
CA GLN A 10 19.96 -5.12 10.41
C GLN A 10 18.46 -4.86 10.23
N ALA A 11 17.59 -5.59 10.95
CA ALA A 11 16.15 -5.33 10.91
C ALA A 11 15.82 -3.99 11.58
N ASP A 12 16.46 -3.69 12.72
CA ASP A 12 16.30 -2.42 13.44
C ASP A 12 16.79 -1.22 12.62
N GLU A 13 17.89 -1.36 11.88
CA GLU A 13 18.36 -0.33 10.94
C GLU A 13 17.34 -0.03 9.84
N MET A 14 16.76 -1.08 9.24
CA MET A 14 15.72 -0.92 8.23
C MET A 14 14.47 -0.24 8.80
N ILE A 15 14.07 -0.60 10.02
CA ILE A 15 12.93 0.03 10.70
C ILE A 15 13.22 1.52 10.93
N ARG A 16 14.38 1.86 11.49
CA ARG A 16 14.78 3.27 11.72
C ARG A 16 14.83 4.06 10.43
N TYR A 17 15.30 3.46 9.34
CA TYR A 17 15.33 4.10 8.03
C TYR A 17 13.91 4.48 7.56
N VAL A 18 12.94 3.57 7.67
CA VAL A 18 11.54 3.84 7.29
C VAL A 18 10.93 4.93 8.17
N GLU A 19 11.11 4.87 9.48
CA GLU A 19 10.57 5.88 10.41
C GLU A 19 11.18 7.27 10.16
N GLN A 20 12.49 7.33 9.86
CA GLN A 20 13.18 8.58 9.54
C GLN A 20 12.73 9.17 8.20
N ALA A 21 12.57 8.33 7.17
CA ALA A 21 12.05 8.75 5.88
C ALA A 21 10.61 9.31 6.02
N GLY A 22 9.78 8.64 6.82
CA GLY A 22 8.45 9.13 7.19
C GLY A 22 8.50 10.54 7.79
N LYS A 23 9.36 10.77 8.79
CA LYS A 23 9.51 12.09 9.43
C LYS A 23 9.94 13.18 8.46
N GLN A 24 10.85 12.88 7.53
CA GLN A 24 11.28 13.82 6.49
C GLN A 24 10.13 14.19 5.55
N ALA A 25 9.19 13.27 5.33
CA ALA A 25 7.95 13.49 4.59
C ALA A 25 6.80 14.07 5.45
N GLY A 26 7.02 14.39 6.72
CA GLY A 26 5.99 14.90 7.63
C GLY A 26 5.04 13.85 8.20
N LEU A 27 5.41 12.56 8.13
CA LEU A 27 4.61 11.43 8.60
C LEU A 27 5.19 10.83 9.90
N ASP A 28 4.32 10.56 10.89
CA ASP A 28 4.68 9.86 12.13
C ASP A 28 4.56 8.33 11.95
N LEU A 29 5.40 7.75 11.08
CA LEU A 29 5.41 6.31 10.87
C LEU A 29 5.98 5.60 12.10
N ARG A 30 5.21 4.67 12.67
CA ARG A 30 5.53 3.85 13.85
C ARG A 30 5.81 2.41 13.44
N TYR A 31 6.72 2.24 12.48
CA TYR A 31 6.91 0.96 11.79
C TYR A 31 7.34 -0.18 12.73
N ARG A 32 8.12 0.12 13.78
CA ARG A 32 8.59 -0.86 14.76
C ARG A 32 7.47 -1.64 15.45
N THR A 33 6.32 -1.01 15.63
CA THR A 33 5.16 -1.58 16.34
C THR A 33 4.11 -2.15 15.40
N THR A 34 4.38 -2.15 14.08
CA THR A 34 3.45 -2.71 13.11
C THR A 34 3.35 -4.22 13.30
N GLN A 35 2.12 -4.71 13.14
CA GLN A 35 1.83 -6.13 13.27
C GLN A 35 1.80 -6.76 11.89
N TYR A 36 2.44 -7.92 11.74
CA TYR A 36 2.33 -8.69 10.51
C TYR A 36 0.86 -9.00 10.21
N THR A 37 0.37 -8.51 9.07
CA THR A 37 -1.03 -8.64 8.68
C THR A 37 -1.15 -9.13 7.24
N ARG A 38 -2.19 -9.92 6.95
CA ARG A 38 -2.60 -10.21 5.57
C ARG A 38 -3.35 -8.99 5.04
N THR A 39 -2.94 -8.45 3.90
CA THR A 39 -3.53 -7.23 3.31
C THR A 39 -4.50 -7.49 2.17
N PHE A 40 -4.78 -8.75 1.81
CA PHE A 40 -5.65 -9.08 0.67
C PHE A 40 -7.05 -8.43 0.76
N GLU A 41 -7.71 -8.49 1.93
CA GLU A 41 -9.01 -7.82 2.11
C GLU A 41 -8.89 -6.29 2.06
N ALA A 42 -7.77 -5.73 2.52
CA ALA A 42 -7.51 -4.30 2.43
C ALA A 42 -7.33 -3.85 0.96
N HIS A 43 -6.67 -4.66 0.13
CA HIS A 43 -6.57 -4.41 -1.31
C HIS A 43 -7.93 -4.53 -2.02
N ARG A 44 -8.75 -5.52 -1.66
CA ARG A 44 -10.13 -5.63 -2.18
C ARG A 44 -10.96 -4.41 -1.80
N LEU A 45 -10.84 -3.95 -0.57
CA LEU A 45 -11.50 -2.73 -0.09
C LEU A 45 -11.02 -1.47 -0.83
N ALA A 46 -9.73 -1.35 -1.13
CA ALA A 46 -9.20 -0.24 -1.93
C ALA A 46 -9.75 -0.25 -3.37
N LYS A 47 -9.86 -1.43 -4.01
CA LYS A 47 -10.48 -1.57 -5.34
C LYS A 47 -11.98 -1.24 -5.34
N PHE A 48 -12.70 -1.68 -4.31
CA PHE A 48 -14.10 -1.29 -4.13
C PHE A 48 -14.23 0.23 -3.97
N ALA A 49 -13.40 0.84 -3.13
CA ALA A 49 -13.40 2.29 -2.94
C ALA A 49 -13.06 3.05 -4.24
N GLU A 50 -12.13 2.53 -5.04
CA GLU A 50 -11.80 3.06 -6.37
C GLU A 50 -13.03 3.07 -7.29
N SER A 51 -13.87 2.02 -7.27
CA SER A 51 -15.15 2.00 -8.02
C SER A 51 -16.19 3.04 -7.57
N LYS A 52 -15.94 3.70 -6.43
CA LYS A 52 -16.77 4.75 -5.83
C LYS A 52 -16.09 6.12 -5.80
N ASP A 53 -15.01 6.30 -6.58
CA ASP A 53 -14.19 7.51 -6.60
C ASP A 53 -13.52 7.86 -5.25
N LEU A 54 -13.38 6.88 -4.36
CA LEU A 54 -12.79 7.01 -3.01
C LEU A 54 -11.49 6.20 -2.84
N GLY A 55 -10.89 5.75 -3.94
CA GLY A 55 -9.69 4.90 -3.93
C GLY A 55 -8.49 5.54 -3.20
N GLU A 56 -8.17 6.79 -3.52
CA GLU A 56 -7.08 7.54 -2.87
C GLU A 56 -7.34 7.70 -1.36
N ALA A 57 -8.55 8.13 -0.99
CA ALA A 57 -8.94 8.26 0.41
C ALA A 57 -8.82 6.93 1.18
N MET A 58 -9.19 5.81 0.55
CA MET A 58 -9.08 4.49 1.16
C MET A 58 -7.62 4.06 1.33
N VAL A 59 -6.79 4.26 0.30
CA VAL A 59 -5.36 3.92 0.37
C VAL A 59 -4.67 4.72 1.47
N GLU A 60 -4.91 6.03 1.55
CA GLU A 60 -4.36 6.89 2.61
C GLU A 60 -4.84 6.46 4.00
N ARG A 61 -6.14 6.16 4.14
CA ARG A 61 -6.71 5.71 5.42
C ARG A 61 -6.11 4.37 5.87
N LEU A 62 -5.91 3.43 4.94
CA LEU A 62 -5.27 2.13 5.20
C LEU A 62 -3.78 2.30 5.56
N PHE A 63 -3.06 3.17 4.87
CA PHE A 63 -1.66 3.47 5.19
C PHE A 63 -1.51 4.08 6.57
N LYS A 64 -2.33 5.08 6.91
CA LYS A 64 -2.34 5.64 8.27
C LYS A 64 -2.69 4.57 9.31
N ALA A 65 -3.73 3.78 9.05
CA ALA A 65 -4.15 2.70 9.96
C ALA A 65 -3.00 1.72 10.23
N TYR A 66 -2.29 1.30 9.18
CA TYR A 66 -1.20 0.35 9.33
C TYR A 66 0.07 0.96 9.92
N PHE A 67 0.58 2.03 9.30
CA PHE A 67 1.90 2.57 9.62
C PHE A 67 1.92 3.53 10.81
N THR A 68 0.80 4.16 11.16
CA THR A 68 0.74 5.13 12.26
C THR A 68 -0.07 4.58 13.43
N ASP A 69 -1.26 4.05 13.14
CA ASP A 69 -2.20 3.59 14.18
C ASP A 69 -1.92 2.14 14.63
N ASN A 70 -1.08 1.40 13.88
CA ASN A 70 -0.76 -0.02 14.07
C ASN A 70 -2.01 -0.94 14.11
N THR A 71 -3.05 -0.57 13.36
CA THR A 71 -4.27 -1.35 13.19
C THR A 71 -4.00 -2.66 12.44
N ILE A 72 -4.62 -3.75 12.89
CA ILE A 72 -4.51 -5.06 12.25
C ILE A 72 -5.49 -5.13 11.08
N LEU A 73 -5.00 -4.89 9.87
CA LEU A 73 -5.81 -4.84 8.64
C LEU A 73 -6.44 -6.19 8.23
N ALA A 74 -6.09 -7.30 8.90
CA ALA A 74 -6.72 -8.60 8.68
C ALA A 74 -8.08 -8.75 9.40
N LYS A 75 -8.45 -7.80 10.27
CA LYS A 75 -9.72 -7.82 11.01
C LYS A 75 -10.81 -7.10 10.21
N ARG A 76 -11.89 -7.80 9.87
CA ARG A 76 -13.05 -7.22 9.15
C ARG A 76 -13.67 -6.03 9.87
N THR A 77 -13.78 -6.08 11.20
CA THR A 77 -14.35 -4.97 12.00
C THR A 77 -13.54 -3.69 11.87
N GLU A 78 -12.22 -3.79 11.81
CA GLU A 78 -11.33 -2.65 11.59
C GLU A 78 -11.55 -2.11 10.17
N LEU A 79 -11.48 -2.97 9.15
CA LEU A 79 -11.70 -2.56 7.75
C LEU A 79 -13.05 -1.86 7.52
N ILE A 80 -14.13 -2.34 8.17
CA ILE A 80 -15.44 -1.68 8.13
C ILE A 80 -15.35 -0.27 8.73
N SER A 81 -14.73 -0.12 9.90
CA SER A 81 -14.56 1.19 10.54
C SER A 81 -13.75 2.15 9.65
N LEU A 82 -12.66 1.67 9.06
CA LEU A 82 -11.80 2.47 8.17
C LEU A 82 -12.56 2.96 6.93
N ALA A 83 -13.39 2.10 6.33
CA ALA A 83 -14.18 2.44 5.16
C ALA A 83 -15.31 3.44 5.48
N LEU A 84 -15.95 3.30 6.65
CA LEU A 84 -16.96 4.25 7.11
C LEU A 84 -16.37 5.66 7.33
N ASP A 85 -15.13 5.76 7.83
CA ASP A 85 -14.46 7.05 8.06
C ASP A 85 -14.31 7.88 6.77
N ILE A 86 -14.29 7.22 5.60
CA ILE A 86 -14.17 7.90 4.30
C ILE A 86 -15.50 8.01 3.55
N GLY A 87 -16.61 7.65 4.19
CA GLY A 87 -17.96 7.82 3.63
C GLY A 87 -18.47 6.67 2.76
N LEU A 88 -17.87 5.47 2.83
CA LEU A 88 -18.45 4.28 2.20
C LEU A 88 -19.65 3.74 3.00
N GLU A 89 -20.62 3.17 2.30
CA GLU A 89 -21.87 2.67 2.91
C GLU A 89 -21.68 1.33 3.63
N ARG A 90 -22.22 1.23 4.85
CA ARG A 90 -22.03 0.07 5.74
C ARG A 90 -22.40 -1.25 5.07
N ASP A 91 -23.56 -1.29 4.42
CA ASP A 91 -24.11 -2.52 3.86
C ASP A 91 -23.30 -2.98 2.64
N GLU A 92 -22.80 -2.05 1.82
CA GLU A 92 -21.93 -2.36 0.68
C GLU A 92 -20.57 -2.89 1.15
N ILE A 93 -19.99 -2.30 2.19
CA ILE A 93 -18.73 -2.78 2.79
C ILE A 93 -18.92 -4.19 3.37
N ALA A 94 -20.03 -4.43 4.06
CA ALA A 94 -20.34 -5.73 4.64
C ALA A 94 -20.52 -6.80 3.54
N GLN A 95 -21.24 -6.46 2.46
CA GLN A 95 -21.39 -7.33 1.30
C GLN A 95 -20.04 -7.69 0.68
N LEU A 96 -19.19 -6.70 0.40
CA LEU A 96 -17.83 -6.91 -0.10
C LEU A 96 -17.02 -7.87 0.78
N LEU A 97 -16.97 -7.62 2.09
CA LEU A 97 -16.12 -8.38 3.01
C LEU A 97 -16.65 -9.78 3.33
N THR A 98 -17.92 -10.07 3.01
CA THR A 98 -18.52 -11.41 3.13
C THR A 98 -18.43 -12.21 1.83
N GLY A 99 -18.45 -11.54 0.68
CA GLY A 99 -18.27 -12.12 -0.65
C GLY A 99 -16.82 -12.17 -1.14
N ASP A 100 -16.68 -12.38 -2.44
CA ASP A 100 -15.42 -12.49 -3.18
C ASP A 100 -15.18 -11.36 -4.22
N ASP A 101 -16.11 -10.39 -4.31
CA ASP A 101 -16.01 -9.20 -5.16
C ASP A 101 -14.62 -8.53 -5.06
N PHE A 102 -14.11 -8.05 -6.19
CA PHE A 102 -12.76 -7.47 -6.35
C PHE A 102 -11.59 -8.43 -6.07
N GLY A 103 -11.85 -9.68 -5.70
CA GLY A 103 -10.82 -10.68 -5.44
C GLY A 103 -10.04 -11.06 -6.70
N HIS A 104 -10.71 -11.17 -7.85
CA HIS A 104 -10.08 -11.45 -9.13
C HIS A 104 -9.17 -10.30 -9.58
N GLU A 105 -9.63 -9.06 -9.43
CA GLU A 105 -8.96 -7.83 -9.82
C GLU A 105 -7.66 -7.64 -9.03
N VAL A 106 -7.68 -7.90 -7.72
CA VAL A 106 -6.45 -7.86 -6.90
C VAL A 106 -5.44 -8.92 -7.36
N ARG A 107 -5.90 -10.13 -7.70
CA ARG A 107 -5.01 -11.19 -8.22
C ARG A 107 -4.47 -10.88 -9.60
N GLU A 108 -5.26 -10.22 -10.43
CA GLU A 108 -4.83 -9.80 -11.75
C GLU A 108 -3.76 -8.71 -11.67
N ASP A 109 -3.91 -7.72 -10.78
CA ASP A 109 -2.87 -6.72 -10.52
C ASP A 109 -1.55 -7.37 -10.06
N GLU A 110 -1.61 -8.32 -9.12
CA GLU A 110 -0.43 -9.08 -8.67
C GLU A 110 0.22 -9.85 -9.83
N ARG A 111 -0.59 -10.51 -10.68
CA ARG A 111 -0.12 -11.29 -11.83
C ARG A 111 0.54 -10.38 -12.87
N VAL A 112 -0.07 -9.23 -13.15
CA VAL A 112 0.45 -8.23 -14.09
C VAL A 112 1.79 -7.70 -13.59
N ALA A 113 1.89 -7.30 -12.32
CA ALA A 113 3.15 -6.85 -11.74
C ALA A 113 4.25 -7.91 -11.87
N HIS A 114 3.93 -9.17 -11.57
CA HIS A 114 4.89 -10.26 -11.68
C HIS A 114 5.31 -10.55 -13.13
N LYS A 115 4.41 -10.40 -14.12
CA LYS A 115 4.72 -10.52 -15.55
C LYS A 115 5.69 -9.44 -16.03
N TYR A 116 5.59 -8.24 -15.44
CA TYR A 116 6.51 -7.13 -15.71
C TYR A 116 7.81 -7.20 -14.88
N GLY A 117 8.07 -8.29 -14.16
CA GLY A 117 9.29 -8.46 -13.35
C GLY A 117 9.33 -7.59 -12.09
N ILE A 118 8.16 -7.11 -11.63
CA ILE A 118 8.06 -6.29 -10.43
C ILE A 118 7.97 -7.21 -9.21
N HIS A 119 9.00 -7.19 -8.36
CA HIS A 119 9.11 -8.06 -7.18
C HIS A 119 9.06 -7.29 -5.84
N SER A 120 8.96 -5.97 -5.88
CA SER A 120 8.93 -5.11 -4.69
C SER A 120 8.13 -3.84 -4.94
N VAL A 121 7.50 -3.33 -3.87
CA VAL A 121 6.77 -2.05 -3.86
C VAL A 121 7.46 -1.06 -2.90
N PRO A 122 7.31 0.27 -3.10
CA PRO A 122 6.59 0.91 -4.21
C PRO A 122 7.35 0.76 -5.54
N PHE A 123 6.60 0.74 -6.64
CA PHE A 123 7.12 0.68 -8.00
C PHE A 123 6.24 1.54 -8.90
N PHE A 124 6.86 2.36 -9.75
CA PHE A 124 6.17 3.25 -10.67
C PHE A 124 6.48 2.82 -12.10
N VAL A 125 5.44 2.70 -12.93
CA VAL A 125 5.58 2.57 -14.39
C VAL A 125 5.12 3.88 -15.00
N ILE A 126 6.01 4.59 -15.68
CA ILE A 126 5.76 5.92 -16.22
C ILE A 126 5.64 5.81 -17.74
N ASN A 127 4.48 6.20 -18.26
CA ASN A 127 4.14 6.19 -19.68
C ASN A 127 4.41 4.83 -20.36
N GLU A 128 4.23 3.72 -19.63
CA GLU A 128 4.52 2.34 -20.10
C GLU A 128 5.95 2.11 -20.62
N LYS A 129 6.87 3.05 -20.39
CA LYS A 129 8.23 3.06 -20.96
C LYS A 129 9.31 2.90 -19.90
N LEU A 130 9.12 3.53 -18.75
CA LEU A 130 10.16 3.63 -17.71
C LEU A 130 9.65 3.07 -16.38
N GLY A 131 10.42 2.17 -15.78
CA GLY A 131 10.18 1.63 -14.45
C GLY A 131 11.06 2.31 -13.40
N VAL A 132 10.48 2.73 -12.29
CA VAL A 132 11.20 3.28 -11.13
C VAL A 132 10.86 2.47 -9.90
N SER A 133 11.85 1.80 -9.31
CA SER A 133 11.69 0.95 -8.13
C SER A 133 12.07 1.67 -6.85
N GLY A 134 11.27 1.50 -5.80
CA GLY A 134 11.49 2.03 -4.47
C GLY A 134 10.97 3.45 -4.26
N ALA A 135 10.98 3.87 -2.99
CA ALA A 135 10.63 5.23 -2.60
C ALA A 135 11.78 6.18 -2.93
N GLN A 136 11.86 6.60 -4.20
CA GLN A 136 12.89 7.49 -4.71
C GLN A 136 12.62 8.95 -4.32
N PRO A 137 13.66 9.80 -4.24
CA PRO A 137 13.48 11.24 -4.07
C PRO A 137 12.60 11.87 -5.17
N PRO A 138 11.85 12.94 -4.87
CA PRO A 138 10.98 13.60 -5.84
C PRO A 138 11.69 14.02 -7.13
N GLU A 139 12.96 14.39 -7.06
CA GLU A 139 13.78 14.81 -8.20
C GLU A 139 13.98 13.65 -9.20
N ILE A 140 14.21 12.43 -8.69
CA ILE A 140 14.37 11.23 -9.52
C ILE A 140 13.06 10.88 -10.23
N LEU A 141 11.92 10.98 -9.52
CA LEU A 141 10.61 10.77 -10.11
C LEU A 141 10.30 11.85 -11.17
N LEU A 142 10.63 13.12 -10.90
CA LEU A 142 10.44 14.21 -11.86
C LEU A 142 11.27 14.01 -13.13
N ASP A 143 12.53 13.62 -13.01
CA ASP A 143 13.39 13.36 -14.16
C ASP A 143 12.92 12.15 -14.95
N ALA A 144 12.47 11.09 -14.28
CA ALA A 144 11.85 9.92 -14.89
C ALA A 144 10.59 10.30 -15.69
N ILE A 145 9.73 11.17 -15.16
CA ILE A 145 8.56 11.72 -15.86
C ILE A 145 9.00 12.50 -17.11
N LYS A 146 9.97 13.42 -16.98
CA LYS A 146 10.46 14.21 -18.11
C LYS A 146 11.03 13.33 -19.21
N GLN A 147 11.81 12.30 -18.86
CA GLN A 147 12.39 11.36 -19.82
C GLN A 147 11.31 10.56 -20.54
N ALA A 148 10.31 10.06 -19.82
CA ALA A 148 9.23 9.27 -20.39
C ALA A 148 8.31 10.06 -21.35
N LEU A 149 8.28 11.39 -21.22
CA LEU A 149 7.55 12.31 -22.09
C LEU A 149 8.33 12.71 -23.36
N GLN A 150 9.64 12.44 -23.42
CA GLN A 150 10.42 12.65 -24.63
C GLN A 150 10.05 11.59 -25.68
N LYS A 151 10.03 12.01 -26.95
CA LYS A 151 9.60 11.17 -28.08
C LYS A 151 10.52 9.98 -28.29
#